data_AF-A0AAW0ZPF4-F1
#
_entry.id   AF-A0AAW0ZPF4-F1
#
_cell.length_a   1.000
_cell.length_b   1.000
_cell.length_c   1.000
_cell.angle_alpha   90.00
_cell.angle_beta   90.00
_cell.angle_gamma   90.00
#
_symmetry.space_group_name_H-M   'P 1'
#
loop_
_entity.id
_entity.type
_entity.pdbx_description
1 polymer ?
#
loop_
_entity_poly.entity_id
_entity_poly.type
_entity_poly.pdbx_seq_one_letter_code
_entity_poly.pdbx_strand_id
1 'polypeptide(L)'
;MRSAGIFVILICSLSLRLVFVHGGMDIDEIRAMLTKFRKKCMDETKTNLETIEDTEFGVFPEDESLKCYFKCVFEKFHMMDKDGKIKYNILKKAIPDVYKEIGNEMIDSCKHIDSQNKCEKTFMFMKCMYNVNPWAYIAP
;
A
#
# COMPACT_ATOMS: atom_id res chain seq x y z
N MET A 1 0.98 16.63 54.92
CA MET A 1 1.44 15.40 54.23
C MET A 1 0.44 14.83 53.21
N ARG A 2 -0.90 14.89 53.42
CA ARG A 2 -1.90 14.36 52.47
C ARG A 2 -2.02 15.16 51.15
N SER A 3 -1.82 16.47 51.19
CA SER A 3 -1.98 17.36 50.02
C SER A 3 -0.87 17.21 48.97
N ALA A 4 0.34 16.83 49.38
CA ALA A 4 1.47 16.61 48.48
C ALA A 4 1.27 15.37 47.58
N GLY A 5 0.65 14.30 48.12
CA GLY A 5 0.35 13.09 47.36
C GLY A 5 -0.70 13.30 46.26
N ILE A 6 -1.69 14.16 46.50
CA ILE A 6 -2.75 14.48 45.52
C ILE A 6 -2.16 15.26 44.34
N PHE A 7 -1.28 16.23 44.60
CA PHE A 7 -0.61 16.99 43.55
C PHE A 7 0.28 16.11 42.67
N VAL A 8 1.01 15.16 43.26
CA VAL A 8 1.84 14.20 42.50
C VAL A 8 0.98 13.30 41.61
N ILE A 9 -0.17 12.82 42.10
CA ILE A 9 -1.10 11.98 41.33
C ILE A 9 -1.74 12.78 40.19
N LEU A 10 -2.13 14.04 40.43
CA LEU A 10 -2.71 14.90 39.40
C LEU A 10 -1.68 15.24 38.30
N ILE A 11 -0.44 15.53 38.67
CA ILE A 11 0.66 15.78 37.72
C ILE A 11 0.99 14.51 36.92
N CYS A 12 1.00 13.33 37.53
CA CYS A 12 1.16 12.05 36.84
C CYS A 12 -0.01 11.72 35.90
N SER A 13 -1.24 12.08 36.27
CA SER A 13 -2.41 11.86 35.43
C SER A 13 -2.45 12.82 34.22
N LEU A 14 -1.94 14.04 34.38
CA LEU A 14 -1.79 15.01 33.29
C LEU A 14 -0.68 14.60 32.32
N SER A 15 0.45 14.10 32.81
CA SER A 15 1.54 13.63 31.95
C SER A 15 1.17 12.36 31.18
N LEU A 16 0.33 11.48 31.74
CA LEU A 16 -0.22 10.31 31.02
C LEU A 16 -1.10 10.71 29.81
N ARG A 17 -1.78 11.87 29.87
CA ARG A 17 -2.65 12.37 28.78
C ARG A 17 -1.85 12.94 27.61
N LEU A 18 -0.61 13.39 27.82
CA LEU A 18 0.28 13.85 26.75
C LEU A 18 0.85 12.69 25.90
N VAL A 19 0.75 11.45 26.38
CA VAL A 19 1.13 10.23 25.66
C VAL A 19 -0.05 9.68 24.83
N PHE A 20 -1.05 10.49 24.49
CA PHE A 20 -1.92 10.18 23.35
C PHE A 20 -1.17 10.48 22.05
N VAL A 21 -0.24 9.55 21.78
CA VAL A 21 0.26 9.08 20.48
C VAL A 21 -0.42 9.76 19.29
N HIS A 22 0.31 10.68 18.64
CA HIS A 22 0.10 10.95 17.22
C HIS A 22 0.52 9.69 16.47
N GLY A 23 -0.42 8.74 16.35
CA GLY A 23 -0.23 7.45 15.68
C GLY A 23 -0.42 7.54 14.16
N GLY A 24 -0.03 8.66 13.55
CA GLY A 24 0.01 8.83 12.11
C GLY A 24 1.43 8.64 11.63
N MET A 25 1.63 7.82 10.60
CA MET A 25 2.91 7.78 9.89
C MET A 25 3.09 9.12 9.17
N ASP A 26 4.27 9.72 9.29
CA ASP A 26 4.57 11.00 8.65
C ASP A 26 4.48 10.87 7.12
N ILE A 27 3.89 11.87 6.46
CA ILE A 27 3.67 11.85 5.00
C ILE A 27 4.98 11.76 4.23
N ASP A 28 6.05 12.36 4.76
CA ASP A 28 7.38 12.31 4.16
C ASP A 28 8.01 10.93 4.30
N GLU A 29 7.78 10.22 5.40
CA GLU A 29 8.19 8.82 5.57
C GLU A 29 7.47 7.89 4.59
N ILE A 30 6.15 8.09 4.39
CA ILE A 30 5.36 7.32 3.42
C ILE A 30 5.91 7.56 2.01
N ARG A 31 6.14 8.83 1.63
CA ARG A 31 6.68 9.19 0.31
C ARG A 31 8.07 8.60 0.08
N ALA A 32 8.94 8.64 1.09
CA ALA A 32 10.26 8.04 1.02
C ALA A 32 10.19 6.51 0.85
N MET A 33 9.27 5.85 1.55
CA MET A 33 9.06 4.40 1.43
C MET A 33 8.55 4.00 0.04
N LEU A 34 7.54 4.71 -0.49
CA LEU A 34 7.02 4.52 -1.85
C LEU A 34 8.14 4.64 -2.89
N THR A 35 8.88 5.76 -2.84
CA THR A 35 10.00 6.03 -3.76
C THR A 35 11.07 4.94 -3.69
N LYS A 36 11.42 4.50 -2.47
CA LYS A 36 12.41 3.45 -2.23
C LYS A 36 11.98 2.11 -2.83
N PHE A 37 10.73 1.70 -2.62
CA PHE A 37 10.26 0.41 -3.11
C PHE A 37 10.03 0.39 -4.61
N ARG A 38 9.52 1.48 -5.20
CA ARG A 38 9.44 1.65 -6.66
C ARG A 38 10.82 1.48 -7.30
N LYS A 39 11.82 2.25 -6.86
CA LYS A 39 13.19 2.15 -7.36
C LYS A 39 13.77 0.75 -7.19
N LYS A 40 13.62 0.16 -6.00
CA LYS A 40 14.15 -1.18 -5.72
C LYS A 40 13.52 -2.26 -6.60
N CYS A 41 12.21 -2.19 -6.84
CA CYS A 41 11.52 -3.16 -7.67
C CYS A 41 11.84 -2.97 -9.16
N MET A 42 12.04 -1.74 -9.62
CA MET A 42 12.60 -1.48 -10.97
C MET A 42 13.98 -2.13 -11.12
N ASP A 43 14.87 -1.91 -10.15
CA ASP A 43 16.23 -2.47 -10.17
C ASP A 43 16.25 -4.02 -10.13
N GLU A 44 15.37 -4.63 -9.33
CA GLU A 44 15.26 -6.10 -9.18
C GLU A 44 14.70 -6.77 -10.43
N THR A 45 13.74 -6.13 -11.11
CA THR A 45 13.00 -6.74 -12.24
C THR A 45 13.49 -6.30 -13.60
N LYS A 46 14.31 -5.24 -13.65
CA LYS A 46 14.80 -4.60 -14.88
C LYS A 46 13.70 -3.94 -15.72
N THR A 47 12.55 -3.67 -15.11
CA THR A 47 11.55 -2.80 -15.73
C THR A 47 11.99 -1.33 -15.68
N ASN A 48 11.34 -0.48 -16.46
CA ASN A 48 11.63 0.95 -16.53
C ASN A 48 10.40 1.78 -16.07
N LEU A 49 10.63 3.06 -15.81
CA LEU A 49 9.61 3.96 -15.27
C LEU A 49 8.45 4.16 -16.24
N GLU A 50 8.75 4.36 -17.52
CA GLU A 50 7.79 4.59 -18.59
C GLU A 50 6.80 3.42 -18.69
N THR A 51 7.29 2.18 -18.70
CA THR A 51 6.46 0.96 -18.74
C THR A 51 5.52 0.84 -17.52
N ILE A 52 5.89 1.38 -16.36
CA ILE A 52 5.04 1.41 -15.17
C ILE A 52 3.98 2.51 -15.30
N GLU A 53 4.39 3.71 -15.68
CA GLU A 53 3.51 4.90 -15.78
C GLU A 53 2.50 4.77 -16.92
N ASP A 54 2.88 4.12 -18.01
CA ASP A 54 2.02 3.76 -19.14
C ASP A 54 0.77 2.97 -18.70
N THR A 55 0.85 2.24 -17.58
CA THR A 55 -0.30 1.52 -17.03
C THR A 55 -1.40 2.44 -16.51
N GLU A 56 -1.08 3.67 -16.12
CA GLU A 56 -2.07 4.70 -15.76
C GLU A 56 -2.86 5.19 -16.98
N PHE A 57 -2.35 4.96 -18.18
CA PHE A 57 -2.99 5.26 -19.44
C PHE A 57 -3.62 4.02 -20.10
N GLY A 58 -3.69 2.90 -19.37
CA GLY A 58 -4.30 1.66 -19.85
C GLY A 58 -3.39 0.81 -20.72
N VAL A 59 -2.11 1.15 -20.82
CA VAL A 59 -1.12 0.39 -21.57
C VAL A 59 -0.50 -0.65 -20.64
N PHE A 60 -1.00 -1.89 -20.73
CA PHE A 60 -0.50 -3.04 -19.97
C PHE A 60 0.16 -4.04 -20.93
N PRO A 61 1.44 -3.84 -21.30
CA PRO A 61 2.14 -4.77 -22.17
C PRO A 61 2.29 -6.13 -21.47
N GLU A 62 2.26 -7.21 -22.25
CA GLU A 62 2.53 -8.57 -21.79
C GLU A 62 4.04 -8.77 -21.56
N ASP A 63 4.61 -7.97 -20.67
CA ASP A 63 6.03 -7.92 -20.34
C ASP A 63 6.30 -8.54 -18.96
N GLU A 64 7.16 -9.55 -18.92
CA GLU A 64 7.48 -10.27 -17.67
C GLU A 64 8.14 -9.38 -16.61
N SER A 65 8.91 -8.36 -17.03
CA SER A 65 9.55 -7.44 -16.08
C SER A 65 8.51 -6.60 -15.34
N LEU A 66 7.51 -6.07 -16.06
CA LEU A 66 6.38 -5.31 -15.50
C LEU A 66 5.50 -6.21 -14.62
N LYS A 67 5.20 -7.43 -15.07
CA LYS A 67 4.43 -8.39 -14.25
C LYS A 67 5.10 -8.64 -12.91
N CYS A 68 6.41 -8.94 -12.94
CA CYS A 68 7.15 -9.18 -11.72
C CYS A 68 7.45 -7.91 -10.91
N TYR A 69 7.39 -6.73 -11.51
CA TYR A 69 7.45 -5.44 -10.79
C TYR A 69 6.29 -5.32 -9.80
N PHE A 70 5.05 -5.54 -10.26
CA PHE A 70 3.88 -5.49 -9.37
C PHE A 70 3.96 -6.51 -8.24
N LYS A 71 4.42 -7.72 -8.53
CA LYS A 71 4.70 -8.75 -7.52
C LYS A 71 5.72 -8.28 -6.50
N CYS A 72 6.83 -7.68 -6.94
CA CYS A 72 7.86 -7.15 -6.04
C CYS A 72 7.27 -6.09 -5.10
N VAL A 73 6.50 -5.14 -5.63
CA VAL A 73 5.88 -4.06 -4.84
C VAL A 73 4.95 -4.64 -3.77
N PHE A 74 4.09 -5.60 -4.15
CA PHE A 74 3.18 -6.27 -3.23
C PHE A 74 3.93 -7.00 -2.10
N GLU A 75 5.07 -7.62 -2.41
CA GLU A 75 5.90 -8.26 -1.39
C GLU A 75 6.60 -7.24 -0.47
N LYS A 76 7.13 -6.13 -0.99
CA LYS A 76 7.80 -5.10 -0.17
C LYS A 76 6.84 -4.44 0.81
N PHE A 77 5.59 -4.20 0.39
CA PHE A 77 4.54 -3.66 1.26
C PHE A 77 3.81 -4.73 2.08
N HIS A 78 4.27 -5.99 2.03
CA HIS A 78 3.68 -7.12 2.74
C HIS A 78 2.20 -7.38 2.39
N MET A 79 1.76 -6.88 1.23
CA MET A 79 0.42 -7.06 0.66
C MET A 79 0.27 -8.43 -0.01
N MET A 80 1.35 -9.18 -0.20
CA MET A 80 1.33 -10.57 -0.63
C MET A 80 2.10 -11.43 0.38
N ASP A 81 1.62 -12.64 0.64
CA ASP A 81 2.35 -13.62 1.45
C ASP A 81 3.29 -14.50 0.61
N LYS A 82 4.08 -15.33 1.31
CA LYS A 82 5.04 -16.27 0.71
C LYS A 82 4.38 -17.30 -0.21
N ASP A 83 3.08 -17.56 -0.06
CA ASP A 83 2.33 -18.53 -0.86
C ASP A 83 1.68 -17.86 -2.09
N GLY A 84 1.83 -16.54 -2.23
CA GLY A 84 1.32 -15.79 -3.38
C GLY A 84 -0.12 -15.29 -3.21
N LYS A 85 -0.66 -15.33 -1.99
CA LYS A 85 -2.00 -14.80 -1.70
C LYS A 85 -1.92 -13.32 -1.40
N ILE A 86 -2.75 -12.55 -2.09
CA ILE A 86 -2.90 -11.11 -1.85
C ILE A 86 -3.71 -10.90 -0.56
N LYS A 87 -3.19 -10.05 0.32
CA LYS A 87 -3.79 -9.63 1.59
C LYS A 87 -4.60 -8.36 1.39
N TYR A 88 -5.81 -8.50 0.85
CA TYR A 88 -6.71 -7.37 0.55
C TYR A 88 -6.97 -6.45 1.75
N ASN A 89 -7.01 -6.98 2.97
CA ASN A 89 -7.15 -6.16 4.18
C ASN A 89 -5.98 -5.19 4.41
N ILE A 90 -4.77 -5.53 3.97
CA ILE A 90 -3.61 -4.64 4.06
C ILE A 90 -3.67 -3.57 2.97
N LEU A 91 -4.04 -3.96 1.74
CA LEU A 91 -4.30 -3.01 0.64
C LEU A 91 -5.34 -1.95 1.04
N LYS A 92 -6.49 -2.39 1.57
CA LYS A 92 -7.57 -1.49 2.03
C LYS A 92 -7.12 -0.54 3.15
N LYS A 93 -6.17 -0.95 3.98
CA LYS A 93 -5.58 -0.09 5.03
C LYS A 93 -4.58 0.92 4.47
N ALA A 94 -3.92 0.61 3.36
CA ALA A 94 -2.96 1.50 2.72
C ALA A 94 -3.64 2.63 1.93
N ILE A 95 -4.92 2.51 1.60
CA ILE A 95 -5.67 3.55 0.90
C ILE A 95 -5.94 4.74 1.84
N PRO A 96 -5.57 5.97 1.43
CA PRO A 96 -5.90 7.19 2.17
C PRO A 96 -7.41 7.35 2.38
N ASP A 97 -7.82 7.93 3.50
CA ASP A 97 -9.25 7.98 3.86
C ASP A 97 -10.11 8.74 2.84
N VAL A 98 -9.55 9.75 2.16
CA VAL A 98 -10.22 10.48 1.08
C VAL A 98 -10.56 9.62 -0.16
N TYR A 99 -9.85 8.51 -0.36
CA TYR A 99 -10.06 7.57 -1.47
C TYR A 99 -10.60 6.21 -1.00
N LYS A 100 -10.96 6.08 0.28
CA LYS A 100 -11.30 4.79 0.90
C LYS A 100 -12.42 4.06 0.20
N GLU A 101 -13.49 4.78 -0.10
CA GLU A 101 -14.70 4.21 -0.68
C GLU A 101 -14.41 3.63 -2.06
N ILE A 102 -13.91 4.48 -2.97
CA ILE A 102 -13.58 4.05 -4.34
C ILE A 102 -12.49 2.98 -4.37
N GLY A 103 -11.44 3.13 -3.55
CA GLY A 103 -10.35 2.16 -3.52
C GLY A 103 -10.80 0.80 -2.97
N ASN A 104 -11.71 0.78 -1.98
CA ASN A 104 -12.30 -0.46 -1.48
C ASN A 104 -13.18 -1.14 -2.53
N GLU A 105 -13.98 -0.36 -3.26
CA GLU A 105 -14.83 -0.86 -4.35
C GLU A 105 -13.98 -1.51 -5.46
N MET A 106 -12.90 -0.86 -5.87
CA MET A 106 -11.96 -1.40 -6.86
C MET A 106 -11.34 -2.72 -6.37
N ILE A 107 -10.84 -2.75 -5.12
CA ILE A 107 -10.26 -3.97 -4.53
C ILE A 107 -11.30 -5.10 -4.47
N ASP A 108 -12.52 -4.80 -4.01
CA ASP A 108 -13.58 -5.80 -3.87
C ASP A 108 -14.02 -6.38 -5.22
N SER A 109 -13.98 -5.57 -6.28
CA SER A 109 -14.26 -6.00 -7.64
C SER A 109 -13.18 -6.94 -8.18
N CYS A 110 -11.91 -6.76 -7.78
CA CYS A 110 -10.77 -7.50 -8.33
C CYS A 110 -10.27 -8.68 -7.47
N LYS A 111 -10.86 -8.93 -6.30
CA LYS A 111 -10.35 -9.97 -5.37
C LYS A 111 -10.48 -11.42 -5.84
N HIS A 112 -11.22 -11.66 -6.93
CA HIS A 112 -11.48 -12.97 -7.50
C HIS A 112 -10.34 -13.50 -8.38
N ILE A 113 -9.31 -12.68 -8.63
CA ILE A 113 -8.19 -13.04 -9.48
C ILE A 113 -7.35 -14.14 -8.84
N ASP A 114 -7.14 -15.21 -9.59
CA ASP A 114 -6.31 -16.32 -9.18
C ASP A 114 -5.33 -16.73 -10.29
N SER A 115 -4.14 -17.12 -9.87
CA SER A 115 -3.06 -17.63 -10.72
C SER A 115 -1.98 -18.24 -9.84
N GLN A 116 -1.36 -19.31 -10.33
CA GLN A 116 -0.21 -19.96 -9.69
C GLN A 116 1.08 -19.14 -9.87
N ASN A 117 1.16 -18.35 -10.94
CA ASN A 117 2.26 -17.42 -11.14
C ASN A 117 1.96 -16.10 -10.39
N LYS A 118 2.81 -15.75 -9.43
CA LYS A 118 2.64 -14.55 -8.59
C LYS A 118 2.79 -13.24 -9.38
N CYS A 119 3.67 -13.22 -10.38
CA CYS A 119 3.83 -12.07 -11.28
C CYS A 119 2.55 -11.87 -12.09
N GLU A 120 2.04 -12.95 -12.69
CA GLU A 120 0.77 -12.90 -13.44
C GLU A 120 -0.41 -12.48 -12.55
N LYS A 121 -0.53 -13.07 -11.35
CA LYS A 121 -1.59 -12.75 -10.39
C LYS A 121 -1.65 -11.25 -10.07
N THR A 122 -0.51 -10.63 -9.79
CA THR A 122 -0.47 -9.19 -9.44
C THR A 122 -0.67 -8.30 -10.66
N PHE A 123 -0.14 -8.68 -11.81
CA PHE A 123 -0.41 -7.98 -13.07
C PHE A 123 -1.89 -7.96 -13.42
N MET A 124 -2.55 -9.12 -13.41
CA MET A 124 -4.00 -9.22 -13.64
C MET A 124 -4.78 -8.39 -12.62
N PHE A 125 -4.35 -8.39 -11.35
CA PHE A 125 -4.97 -7.56 -10.31
C PHE A 125 -4.87 -6.07 -10.62
N MET A 126 -3.68 -5.57 -10.97
CA MET A 126 -3.50 -4.15 -11.32
C MET A 126 -4.28 -3.77 -12.58
N LYS A 127 -4.29 -4.63 -13.61
CA LYS A 127 -5.08 -4.42 -14.83
C LYS A 127 -6.59 -4.38 -14.53
N CYS A 128 -7.08 -5.24 -13.63
CA CYS A 128 -8.46 -5.19 -13.17
C CYS A 128 -8.77 -3.88 -12.43
N MET A 129 -7.90 -3.43 -11.52
CA MET A 129 -8.09 -2.17 -10.80
C MET A 129 -8.25 -1.00 -11.78
N TYR A 130 -7.39 -0.93 -12.81
CA TYR A 130 -7.51 0.05 -13.88
C TYR A 130 -8.87 -0.05 -14.60
N ASN A 131 -9.27 -1.26 -15.02
CA ASN A 131 -10.52 -1.46 -15.74
C ASN A 131 -11.78 -1.09 -14.93
N VAL A 132 -11.73 -1.22 -13.60
CA VAL A 132 -12.85 -0.83 -12.73
C VAL A 132 -12.96 0.69 -12.66
N ASN A 133 -11.85 1.40 -12.47
CA ASN A 133 -11.85 2.86 -12.49
C ASN A 133 -10.50 3.42 -12.96
N PRO A 134 -10.38 3.78 -14.26
CA PRO A 134 -9.16 4.36 -14.82
C PRO A 134 -8.75 5.69 -14.17
N TRP A 135 -9.72 6.50 -13.73
CA TRP A 135 -9.47 7.83 -13.16
C TRP A 135 -8.93 7.78 -11.74
N ALA A 136 -9.23 6.70 -11.00
CA ALA A 136 -8.75 6.49 -9.64
C ALA A 136 -7.56 5.53 -9.56
N TYR A 137 -7.16 4.92 -10.68
CA TYR A 137 -6.02 4.03 -10.74
C TYR A 137 -4.71 4.81 -10.66
N ILE A 138 -3.77 4.29 -9.86
CA ILE A 138 -2.42 4.83 -9.70
C ILE A 138 -1.45 3.66 -9.79
N ALA A 139 -0.41 3.79 -10.60
CA ALA A 139 0.66 2.82 -10.69
C ALA A 139 1.58 2.95 -9.47
N PRO A 140 1.80 1.87 -8.70
CA PRO A 140 2.53 1.92 -7.44
C PRO A 140 4.04 2.09 -7.60
#